data_AF-A0A916VP91-F1
#
_entry.id   AF-A0A916VP91-F1
#
_cell.length_a   1.000
_cell.length_b   1.000
_cell.length_c   1.000
_cell.angle_alpha   90.00
_cell.angle_beta   90.00
_cell.angle_gamma   90.00
#
_symmetry.space_group_name_H-M   'P 1'
#
loop_
_entity.id
_entity.type
_entity.pdbx_description
1 polymer ?
#
loop_
_entity_poly.entity_id
_entity_poly.type
_entity_poly.pdbx_seq_one_letter_code
_entity_poly.pdbx_strand_id
1 'polypeptide(L)' 'MNSNIKLNSSEILTLLICKYPMTIKDIVSKLLDIGVIKSSSYSRGLIMSLRRKNLLVKSHGKITRTNEGMKIIQEYVQ' A
#
# COMPACT_ATOMS: atom_id res chain seq x y z
N MET A 1 -11.88 -10.28 13.98
CA MET A 1 -11.38 -10.90 12.74
C MET A 1 -12.51 -10.84 11.73
N ASN A 2 -12.51 -9.84 10.85
CA ASN A 2 -13.49 -9.78 9.77
C ASN A 2 -12.88 -9.02 8.58
N SER A 3 -11.72 -9.49 8.14
CA SER A 3 -11.05 -8.88 7.00
C SER A 3 -11.31 -9.76 5.80
N ASN A 4 -12.57 -9.78 5.34
CA ASN A 4 -12.97 -10.34 4.04
C ASN A 4 -12.34 -9.55 2.85
N ILE A 5 -11.28 -8.79 3.14
CA ILE A 5 -10.54 -7.93 2.24
C ILE A 5 -9.53 -8.81 1.51
N LYS A 6 -9.93 -9.26 0.32
CA LYS A 6 -9.00 -9.89 -0.62
C LYS A 6 -8.04 -8.84 -1.16
N LEU A 7 -6.74 -9.05 -0.96
CA LEU A 7 -5.67 -8.24 -1.52
C LEU A 7 -4.89 -9.04 -2.55
N ASN A 8 -4.48 -8.38 -3.62
CA ASN A 8 -3.54 -8.97 -4.57
C ASN A 8 -2.08 -8.72 -4.14
N SER A 9 -1.12 -9.39 -4.78
CA SER A 9 0.29 -9.27 -4.45
C SER A 9 0.82 -7.83 -4.52
N SER A 10 0.39 -7.05 -5.53
CA SER A 10 0.78 -5.64 -5.67
C SER A 10 0.27 -4.76 -4.53
N GLU A 11 -0.95 -5.02 -4.03
CA GLU A 11 -1.54 -4.35 -2.87
C GLU A 11 -0.77 -4.69 -1.59
N ILE A 12 -0.41 -5.96 -1.38
CA ILE A 12 0.42 -6.39 -0.24
C ILE A 12 1.81 -5.75 -0.29
N LEU A 13 2.48 -5.78 -1.44
CA LEU A 13 3.78 -5.16 -1.64
C LEU A 13 3.75 -3.65 -1.40
N THR A 14 2.67 -2.98 -1.79
CA THR A 14 2.51 -1.54 -1.52
C THR A 14 2.32 -1.26 -0.04
N LEU A 15 1.57 -2.10 0.67
CA LEU A 15 1.46 -1.99 2.13
C LEU A 15 2.84 -2.19 2.80
N LEU A 16 3.63 -3.16 2.36
CA LEU A 16 4.99 -3.38 2.86
C LEU A 16 5.89 -2.16 2.65
N ILE A 17 5.85 -1.56 1.46
CA ILE A 17 6.62 -0.34 1.15
C ILE A 17 6.19 0.83 2.05
N CYS A 18 4.90 0.99 2.30
CA CYS A 18 4.33 2.04 3.14
C CYS A 18 4.55 1.80 4.65
N LYS A 19 5.62 1.08 5.04
CA LYS A 19 6.03 0.89 6.44
C LYS A 19 6.32 2.20 7.16
N TYR A 20 6.83 3.19 6.43
CA TYR A 20 7.13 4.52 6.92
C TYR A 20 6.40 5.58 6.08
N PRO A 21 6.09 6.77 6.66
CA PRO A 21 5.47 7.85 5.91
C PRO A 21 6.31 8.30 4.71
N MET A 22 5.76 8.20 3.51
CA MET A 22 6.45 8.55 2.27
C MET A 22 5.53 9.21 1.26
N THR A 23 6.08 9.96 0.30
CA THR A 23 5.24 10.62 -0.71
C THR A 23 4.71 9.61 -1.71
N ILE A 24 3.64 9.97 -2.42
CA ILE A 24 3.15 9.14 -3.53
C ILE A 24 4.26 8.90 -4.56
N LYS A 25 5.07 9.93 -4.86
CA LYS A 25 6.18 9.82 -5.81
C LYS A 25 7.20 8.75 -5.37
N ASP A 26 7.55 8.72 -4.08
CA ASP A 26 8.49 7.73 -3.54
C ASP A 26 7.91 6.31 -3.64
N ILE A 27 6.61 6.14 -3.37
CA ILE A 27 5.92 4.85 -3.50
C ILE A 27 5.94 4.39 -4.96
N VAL A 28 5.58 5.28 -5.89
CA VAL A 28 5.57 4.97 -7.33
C VAL A 28 6.96 4.55 -7.79
N SER A 29 7.99 5.30 -7.40
CA SER A 29 9.39 5.00 -7.75
C SER A 29 9.76 3.60 -7.25
N LYS A 30 9.54 3.32 -5.96
CA LYS A 30 9.86 2.02 -5.39
C LYS A 30 9.12 0.87 -6.08
N LEU A 31 7.84 1.05 -6.40
CA LEU A 31 7.04 0.02 -7.08
C LEU A 31 7.52 -0.24 -8.52
N LEU A 32 8.03 0.77 -9.22
CA LEU A 32 8.69 0.62 -10.53
C LEU A 32 10.02 -0.11 -10.37
N ASP A 33 10.84 0.31 -9.41
CA ASP A 33 12.19 -0.23 -9.20
C ASP A 33 12.16 -1.74 -8.89
N ILE A 34 11.17 -2.20 -8.12
CA ILE A 34 10.97 -3.62 -7.82
C ILE A 34 10.13 -4.38 -8.86
N GLY A 35 9.70 -3.71 -9.94
CA GLY A 35 8.94 -4.33 -11.03
C GLY A 35 7.49 -4.70 -10.71
N VAL A 36 6.92 -4.19 -9.60
CA VAL A 36 5.52 -4.45 -9.20
C VAL A 36 4.53 -3.74 -10.12
N ILE A 37 4.92 -2.61 -10.69
CA ILE A 37 4.17 -1.91 -11.72
C ILE A 37 5.04 -1.66 -12.95
N LYS A 38 4.42 -1.57 -14.13
CA LYS A 38 5.11 -1.21 -15.38
C LYS A 38 4.92 0.26 -15.78
N SER A 39 4.00 0.96 -15.11
CA SER A 39 3.67 2.36 -15.41
C SER A 39 3.18 3.08 -14.17
N SER A 40 3.56 4.36 -14.05
CA SER A 40 3.19 5.23 -12.93
C SER A 40 1.68 5.46 -12.82
N SER A 41 0.93 5.38 -13.92
CA SER A 41 -0.53 5.53 -13.94
C SER A 41 -1.24 4.49 -13.06
N TYR A 42 -0.73 3.26 -13.05
CA TYR A 42 -1.31 2.13 -12.31
C TYR A 42 -1.13 2.27 -10.79
N SER A 43 -0.01 2.86 -10.35
CA SER A 43 0.28 3.02 -8.91
C SER A 43 -0.69 3.92 -8.16
N ARG A 44 -1.18 5.00 -8.79
CA ARG A 44 -2.16 5.88 -8.14
C ARG A 44 -3.48 5.15 -7.86
N GLY A 45 -3.94 4.34 -8.82
CA GLY A 45 -5.14 3.51 -8.63
C GLY A 45 -4.98 2.54 -7.47
N LEU A 46 -3.82 1.88 -7.38
CA LEU A 46 -3.50 0.93 -6.32
C LEU A 46 -3.44 1.59 -4.92
N ILE A 47 -2.75 2.72 -4.80
CA ILE A 47 -2.69 3.49 -3.53
C ILE A 47 -4.11 3.95 -3.13
N MET A 48 -4.92 4.42 -4.08
CA MET A 48 -6.29 4.85 -3.78
C MET A 48 -7.20 3.68 -3.39
N SER A 49 -7.04 2.50 -4.01
CA SER A 49 -7.74 1.26 -3.60
C SER A 49 -7.48 0.95 -2.12
N LEU A 50 -6.20 0.91 -1.73
CA LEU A 50 -5.79 0.63 -0.35
C LEU A 50 -6.28 1.70 0.64
N ARG A 51 -6.34 2.97 0.22
CA ARG A 51 -6.93 4.04 1.04
C ARG A 51 -8.43 3.87 1.23
N ARG A 52 -9.18 3.50 0.18
CA ARG A 52 -10.62 3.21 0.27
C ARG A 52 -10.92 2.02 1.17
N LYS A 53 -10.01 1.04 1.21
CA LYS A 53 -10.04 -0.11 2.13
C LYS A 53 -9.60 0.24 3.57
N ASN A 54 -9.31 1.51 3.88
CA ASN A 54 -8.79 1.97 5.17
C ASN A 54 -7.47 1.30 5.60
N LEU A 55 -6.64 0.89 4.64
CA LEU A 55 -5.34 0.23 4.91
C LEU A 55 -4.16 1.20 4.82
N LEU A 56 -4.35 2.29 4.08
CA LEU A 56 -3.41 3.41 3.98
C LEU A 56 -4.12 4.71 4.36
N VAL A 57 -3.37 5.62 4.97
CA VAL A 57 -3.83 6.98 5.31
C VAL A 57 -2.88 8.00 4.72
N LYS A 58 -3.43 9.15 4.29
CA LYS A 58 -2.65 10.32 3.86
C LYS A 58 -2.63 11.35 4.99
N SER A 59 -1.45 11.74 5.45
CA SER A 59 -1.25 12.81 6.43
C SER A 59 -0.06 13.67 6.02
N HIS A 60 -0.22 15.00 6.05
CA HIS A 60 0.81 15.97 5.66
C HIS A 60 1.51 15.64 4.32
N GLY A 61 0.73 15.25 3.30
CA GLY A 61 1.25 14.91 1.97
C GLY A 61 1.93 13.54 1.86
N LYS A 62 2.13 12.83 2.97
CA LYS A 62 2.72 11.49 3.03
C LYS A 62 1.66 10.41 3.20
N ILE A 63 1.97 9.20 2.78
CA ILE A 63 1.15 7.99 2.89
C ILE A 63 1.85 7.04 3.86
N THR A 64 1.08 6.44 4.77
CA THR A 64 1.54 5.38 5.69
C THR A 64 0.42 4.37 5.93
N ARG A 65 0.76 3.19 6.44
CA ARG A 65 -0.23 2.18 6.86
C ARG A 65 -1.08 2.67 8.03
N THR A 66 -2.34 2.24 8.05
CA THR A 66 -3.20 2.31 9.23
C THR A 66 -2.94 1.11 10.15
N ASN A 67 -3.55 1.11 11.34
CA ASN A 67 -3.53 -0.06 12.23
C ASN A 67 -4.09 -1.32 11.55
N GLU A 68 -5.11 -1.17 10.70
CA GLU A 68 -5.68 -2.29 9.95
C GLU A 68 -4.71 -2.79 8.87
N GLY A 69 -4.07 -1.88 8.14
CA GLY A 69 -3.03 -2.24 7.18
C GLY A 69 -1.83 -2.94 7.83
N MET A 70 -1.51 -2.64 9.09
CA MET A 70 -0.47 -3.35 9.84
C MET A 70 -0.89 -4.77 10.21
N LYS A 71 -2.13 -4.97 10.68
CA LYS A 71 -2.67 -6.30 11.02
C LYS A 71 -2.68 -7.24 9.82
N ILE A 72 -3.15 -6.76 8.66
CA ILE A 72 -3.17 -7.57 7.43
C ILE A 72 -1.76 -8.02 7.05
N ILE A 73 -0.75 -7.15 7.16
CA ILE A 73 0.63 -7.54 6.87
C ILE A 73 1.14 -8.58 7.88
N GLN A 74 0.77 -8.48 9.16
CA GLN A 74 1.15 -9.50 10.15
C GLN A 74 0.54 -10.86 9.83
N GLU A 75 -0.72 -10.92 9.40
CA GLU A 75 -1.39 -12.17 8.98
C GLU A 75 -0.76 -12.77 7.71
N TYR A 76 -0.23 -11.95 6.79
CA TYR A 76 0.38 -12.40 5.53
C TYR A 76 1.84 -12.86 5.65
N VAL A 77 2.55 -12.48 6.71
CA VAL A 77 3.98 -12.78 6.91
C VAL A 77 4.20 -13.92 7.91
N GLN A 78 3.13 -14.42 8.54
CA GLN A 78 3.10 -15.64 9.35
C GLN A 78 3.05 -16.89 8.46
#